data_AF-A0A5Z3YI80-F1
#
_entry.id   AF-A0A5Z3YI80-F1
#
_cell.length_a   1.000
_cell.length_b   1.000
_cell.length_c   1.000
_cell.angle_alpha   90.00
_cell.angle_beta   90.00
_cell.angle_gamma   90.00
#
_symmetry.space_group_name_H-M   'P 1'
#
loop_
_entity.id
_entity.type
_entity.pdbx_description
1 polymer ?
#
loop_
_entity_poly.entity_id
_entity_poly.type
_entity_poly.pdbx_seq_one_letter_code
_entity_poly.pdbx_strand_id
1 'polypeptide(L)'
;MISISKLIEKVEKINPNNKEGSWKYIDIASVDRFQKKIVLDSVSLITTGSAPSRARQLVFADDIIISTVRPNLNTVAIVPKELDGAIASTGFCILRPNKEMVDTKYLFHYIKSDDFV
;
A
#
# COMPACT_ATOMS: atom_id res chain seq x y z
N MET A 1 -24.76 -8.32 -0.95
CA MET A 1 -23.52 -7.50 -1.06
C MET A 1 -22.34 -8.39 -0.70
N ILE A 2 -21.29 -8.44 -1.53
CA ILE A 2 -20.07 -9.22 -1.25
C ILE A 2 -19.11 -8.31 -0.47
N SER A 3 -18.51 -8.82 0.61
CA SER A 3 -17.49 -8.08 1.38
C SER A 3 -16.16 -8.03 0.62
N ILE A 4 -15.49 -6.87 0.62
CA ILE A 4 -14.11 -6.72 0.08
C ILE A 4 -13.15 -7.72 0.72
N SER A 5 -13.35 -8.05 2.01
CA SER A 5 -12.50 -9.02 2.72
C SER A 5 -12.48 -10.42 2.08
N LYS A 6 -13.50 -10.76 1.27
CA LYS A 6 -13.58 -12.03 0.52
C LYS A 6 -12.88 -11.96 -0.85
N LEU A 7 -12.50 -10.77 -1.30
CA LEU A 7 -11.87 -10.51 -2.59
C LEU A 7 -10.36 -10.27 -2.47
N ILE A 8 -9.82 -10.29 -1.26
CA ILE A 8 -8.43 -9.95 -0.97
C ILE A 8 -7.72 -11.07 -0.23
N GLU A 9 -6.39 -11.10 -0.35
CA GLU A 9 -5.51 -12.00 0.36
C GLU A 9 -4.94 -11.34 1.63
N LYS A 10 -4.35 -12.17 2.49
CA LYS A 10 -3.69 -11.70 3.71
C LYS A 10 -2.39 -10.98 3.37
N VAL A 11 -2.19 -9.82 4.00
CA VAL A 11 -0.95 -9.05 3.88
C VAL A 11 -0.03 -9.36 5.05
N GLU A 12 1.23 -9.65 4.73
CA GLU A 12 2.25 -9.96 5.73
C GLU A 12 2.78 -8.69 6.41
N LYS A 13 3.02 -8.80 7.72
CA LYS A 13 3.71 -7.78 8.49
C LYS A 13 5.13 -8.25 8.78
N ILE A 14 6.08 -7.34 8.63
CA ILE A 14 7.50 -7.58 8.90
C ILE A 14 8.05 -6.49 9.81
N ASN A 15 9.16 -6.77 10.49
CA ASN A 15 9.94 -5.75 11.17
C ASN A 15 11.32 -5.67 10.51
N PRO A 16 11.61 -4.62 9.72
CA PRO A 16 12.88 -4.50 9.00
C PRO A 16 14.09 -4.44 9.94
N ASN A 17 13.91 -4.03 11.19
CA ASN A 17 14.99 -3.98 12.17
C ASN A 17 15.38 -5.36 12.70
N ASN A 18 14.63 -6.42 12.39
CA ASN A 18 14.92 -7.79 12.82
C ASN A 18 15.63 -8.62 11.74
N LYS A 19 15.88 -8.06 10.54
CA LYS A 19 16.48 -8.76 9.41
C LYS A 19 17.48 -7.85 8.75
N GLU A 20 18.65 -8.36 8.40
CA GLU A 20 19.59 -7.59 7.61
C GLU A 20 19.05 -7.37 6.19
N GLY A 21 19.02 -6.11 5.76
CA GLY A 21 18.62 -5.76 4.40
C GLY A 21 18.39 -4.26 4.19
N SER A 22 17.93 -3.95 2.99
CA SER A 22 17.44 -2.63 2.61
C SER A 22 16.15 -2.75 1.83
N TRP A 23 15.25 -1.78 2.01
CA TRP A 23 13.94 -1.78 1.40
C TRP A 23 13.56 -0.38 0.98
N LYS A 24 12.76 -0.29 -0.09
CA LYS A 24 12.03 0.93 -0.40
C LYS A 24 10.90 1.10 0.61
N TYR A 25 10.74 2.30 1.15
CA TYR A 25 9.73 2.64 2.15
C TYR A 25 8.72 3.65 1.61
N ILE A 26 7.46 3.24 1.64
CA ILE A 26 6.31 4.02 1.19
C ILE A 26 5.59 4.54 2.44
N ASP A 27 5.66 5.85 2.64
CA ASP A 27 4.83 6.56 3.61
C ASP A 27 3.67 7.29 2.90
N ILE A 28 2.85 7.99 3.69
CA ILE A 28 1.68 8.71 3.16
C ILE A 28 2.10 9.91 2.30
N ALA A 29 3.26 10.52 2.59
CA ALA A 29 3.76 11.66 1.82
C ALA A 29 4.23 11.23 0.42
N SER A 30 4.59 9.95 0.25
CA SER A 30 4.94 9.39 -1.05
C SER A 30 3.78 9.17 -2.02
N VAL A 31 2.55 9.50 -1.64
CA VAL A 31 1.36 9.29 -2.49
C VAL A 31 0.79 10.62 -2.95
N ASP A 32 0.75 10.82 -4.26
CA ASP A 32 -0.02 11.90 -4.87
C ASP A 32 -1.50 11.53 -4.87
N ARG A 33 -2.27 12.20 -4.00
CA ARG A 33 -3.71 11.96 -3.85
C ARG A 33 -4.56 12.40 -5.05
N PHE A 34 -4.04 13.26 -5.93
CA PHE A 34 -4.75 13.73 -7.12
C PHE A 34 -4.51 12.78 -8.28
N GLN A 35 -3.25 12.38 -8.50
CA GLN A 35 -2.90 11.40 -9.52
C GLN A 35 -3.22 9.96 -9.10
N LYS A 36 -3.49 9.72 -7.81
CA LYS A 36 -3.74 8.41 -7.21
C LYS A 36 -2.57 7.43 -7.46
N LYS A 37 -1.36 7.93 -7.29
CA LYS A 37 -0.10 7.24 -7.62
C LYS A 37 0.94 7.46 -6.55
N ILE A 38 1.85 6.49 -6.45
CA ILE A 38 3.05 6.61 -5.62
C ILE A 38 4.09 7.36 -6.46
N VAL A 39 4.65 8.44 -5.89
CA VAL A 39 5.71 9.22 -6.53
C VAL A 39 7.03 8.52 -6.22
N LEU A 40 7.68 7.94 -7.24
CA LEU A 40 8.86 7.09 -7.02
C LEU A 40 10.02 7.87 -6.40
N ASP A 41 10.21 9.13 -6.77
CA ASP A 41 11.31 9.97 -6.28
C ASP A 41 11.15 10.39 -4.82
N SER A 42 9.96 10.27 -4.24
CA SER A 42 9.72 10.52 -2.81
C SER A 42 9.84 9.26 -1.95
N VAL A 43 9.96 8.08 -2.56
CA VAL A 43 10.13 6.82 -1.84
C VAL A 43 11.54 6.76 -1.26
N SER A 44 11.62 6.70 0.07
CA SER A 44 12.89 6.60 0.78
C SER A 44 13.47 5.18 0.78
N LEU A 45 14.79 5.05 0.82
CA LEU A 45 15.47 3.78 1.12
C LEU A 45 15.66 3.67 2.63
N ILE A 46 15.26 2.55 3.21
CA ILE A 46 15.49 2.23 4.62
C ILE A 46 16.34 0.97 4.74
N THR A 47 17.07 0.87 5.85
CA THR A 47 17.93 -0.27 6.18
C THR A 47 17.59 -0.79 7.58
N THR A 48 18.17 -1.94 7.92
CA THR A 48 18.19 -2.42 9.31
C THR A 48 18.69 -1.32 10.25
N GLY A 49 17.95 -1.04 11.32
CA GLY A 49 18.30 -0.04 12.34
C GLY A 49 17.85 1.38 12.02
N SER A 50 17.64 1.73 10.75
CA SER A 50 17.09 3.03 10.33
C SER A 50 15.60 2.99 10.01
N ALA A 51 15.01 1.81 9.92
CA ALA A 51 13.60 1.67 9.56
C ALA A 51 12.66 2.29 10.61
N PRO A 52 11.77 3.21 10.21
CA PRO A 52 10.79 3.81 11.11
C PRO A 52 9.91 2.77 11.80
N SER A 53 9.38 3.10 12.99
CA SER A 53 8.49 2.21 13.73
C SER A 53 7.22 1.82 12.95
N ARG A 54 6.78 2.68 12.02
CA ARG A 54 5.64 2.45 11.14
C ARG A 54 5.95 1.60 9.90
N ALA A 55 7.22 1.41 9.52
CA ALA A 55 7.59 0.60 8.36
C ALA A 55 7.39 -0.90 8.67
N ARG A 56 6.20 -1.44 8.36
CA ARG A 56 5.80 -2.79 8.84
C ARG A 56 5.04 -3.66 7.86
N GLN A 57 4.55 -3.15 6.73
CA GLN A 57 3.70 -3.94 5.83
C GLN A 57 4.44 -4.26 4.54
N LEU A 58 4.65 -5.54 4.26
CA LEU A 58 5.30 -5.98 3.02
C LEU A 58 4.29 -5.91 1.87
N VAL A 59 4.60 -5.12 0.85
CA VAL A 59 3.73 -4.90 -0.31
C VAL A 59 4.38 -5.42 -1.59
N PHE A 60 3.55 -5.83 -2.54
CA PHE A 60 3.96 -6.30 -3.86
C PHE A 60 3.24 -5.50 -4.95
N ALA A 61 3.73 -5.64 -6.18
CA ALA A 61 3.07 -5.04 -7.33
C ALA A 61 1.60 -5.45 -7.41
N ASP A 62 0.74 -4.51 -7.82
CA ASP A 62 -0.72 -4.63 -7.86
C ASP A 62 -1.45 -4.61 -6.49
N ASP A 63 -0.74 -4.52 -5.36
CA ASP A 63 -1.39 -4.18 -4.10
C ASP A 63 -1.98 -2.77 -4.17
N ILE A 64 -3.13 -2.56 -3.52
CA ILE A 64 -3.75 -1.24 -3.37
C ILE A 64 -3.47 -0.74 -1.96
N ILE A 65 -2.90 0.46 -1.86
CA ILE A 65 -2.68 1.13 -0.58
C ILE A 65 -3.72 2.24 -0.37
N ILE A 66 -4.30 2.29 0.83
CA ILE A 66 -5.33 3.26 1.22
C ILE A 66 -4.89 3.93 2.50
N SER A 67 -4.73 5.26 2.49
CA SER A 67 -4.40 5.97 3.74
C SER A 67 -5.57 5.92 4.71
N THR A 68 -5.29 5.50 5.94
CA THR A 68 -6.25 5.57 7.04
C THR A 68 -6.14 6.90 7.80
N VAL A 69 -5.19 7.76 7.42
CA VAL A 69 -5.06 9.11 7.95
C VAL A 69 -5.88 10.04 7.07
N ARG A 70 -6.94 10.64 7.65
CA ARG A 70 -7.90 11.50 6.93
C ARG A 70 -8.46 10.78 5.68
N PRO A 71 -9.19 9.66 5.87
CA PRO A 71 -9.66 8.81 4.76
C PRO A 71 -10.52 9.57 3.74
N ASN A 72 -11.20 10.63 4.18
CA ASN A 72 -11.96 11.55 3.33
C ASN A 72 -11.13 12.26 2.24
N LEU A 73 -9.80 12.27 2.32
CA LEU A 73 -8.93 12.79 1.26
C LEU A 73 -8.72 11.78 0.11
N ASN A 74 -9.24 10.56 0.25
CA ASN A 74 -9.13 9.46 -0.71
C ASN A 74 -7.68 9.26 -1.19
N THR A 75 -6.71 9.32 -0.28
CA THR A 75 -5.31 9.07 -0.64
C THR A 75 -5.10 7.58 -0.86
N VAL A 76 -5.18 7.17 -2.13
CA VAL A 76 -5.06 5.76 -2.55
C VAL A 76 -4.15 5.63 -3.76
N ALA A 77 -3.46 4.50 -3.89
CA ALA A 77 -2.64 4.19 -5.06
C ALA A 77 -2.50 2.68 -5.27
N ILE A 78 -2.15 2.28 -6.49
CA ILE A 78 -1.68 0.92 -6.80
C ILE A 78 -0.16 0.92 -6.66
N VAL A 79 0.40 -0.11 -6.02
CA VAL A 79 1.84 -0.35 -5.93
C VAL A 79 2.35 -0.76 -7.31
N PRO A 80 3.27 0.03 -7.92
CA PRO A 80 3.81 -0.28 -9.22
C PRO A 80 4.94 -1.31 -9.12
N LYS A 81 5.34 -1.89 -10.25
CA LYS A 81 6.33 -2.98 -10.30
C LYS A 81 7.70 -2.60 -9.73
N GLU A 82 8.07 -1.32 -9.83
CA GLU A 82 9.33 -0.78 -9.31
C GLU A 82 9.39 -0.84 -7.77
N LEU A 83 8.26 -1.02 -7.11
CA LEU A 83 8.11 -1.12 -5.66
C LEU A 83 7.67 -2.52 -5.20
N ASP A 84 7.86 -3.54 -6.05
CA ASP A 84 7.64 -4.93 -5.64
C ASP A 84 8.57 -5.31 -4.48
N GLY A 85 8.00 -5.83 -3.38
CA GLY A 85 8.74 -6.14 -2.15
C GLY A 85 9.08 -4.92 -1.30
N ALA A 86 8.48 -3.76 -1.56
CA ALA A 86 8.63 -2.57 -0.72
C ALA A 86 7.91 -2.72 0.63
N ILE A 87 8.17 -1.77 1.52
CA ILE A 87 7.56 -1.71 2.84
C ILE A 87 6.67 -0.48 2.93
N ALA A 88 5.40 -0.69 3.25
CA ALA A 88 4.45 0.38 3.49
C ALA A 88 4.32 0.72 4.99
N SER A 89 3.99 1.96 5.25
CA SER A 89 3.66 2.49 6.57
C SER A 89 2.38 1.86 7.13
N THR A 90 2.33 1.60 8.45
CA THR A 90 1.10 1.23 9.18
C THR A 90 -0.02 2.27 9.11
N GLY A 91 0.26 3.46 8.57
CA GLY A 91 -0.78 4.45 8.21
C GLY A 91 -1.59 4.06 6.97
N PHE A 92 -1.32 2.91 6.35
CA PHE A 92 -2.07 2.37 5.23
C PHE A 92 -2.87 1.12 5.60
N CYS A 93 -4.07 1.01 5.04
CA CYS A 93 -4.71 -0.27 4.78
C CYS A 93 -4.22 -0.79 3.43
N ILE A 94 -3.82 -2.07 3.38
CA ILE A 94 -3.32 -2.70 2.15
C ILE A 94 -4.37 -3.72 1.72
N LEU A 95 -4.82 -3.61 0.48
CA LEU A 95 -5.69 -4.59 -0.16
C LEU A 95 -4.87 -5.31 -1.21
N ARG A 96 -4.61 -6.61 -1.00
CA ARG A 96 -3.99 -7.49 -1.97
C ARG A 96 -5.08 -8.20 -2.75
N PRO A 97 -5.43 -7.79 -3.98
CA PRO A 97 -6.56 -8.39 -4.68
C PRO A 97 -6.26 -9.84 -5.04
N ASN A 98 -7.18 -10.75 -4.75
CA ASN A 98 -7.11 -12.10 -5.28
C ASN A 98 -7.47 -12.03 -6.77
N LYS A 99 -6.49 -12.25 -7.65
CA LYS A 99 -6.61 -12.06 -9.10
C LYS A 99 -7.57 -13.05 -9.77
N GLU A 100 -7.92 -14.15 -9.10
CA GLU A 100 -8.95 -15.10 -9.57
C GLU A 100 -10.37 -14.59 -9.28
N MET A 101 -10.52 -13.69 -8.31
CA MET A 101 -11.81 -13.23 -7.80
C MET A 101 -12.15 -11.80 -8.24
N VAL A 102 -11.14 -10.93 -8.40
CA VAL A 102 -11.35 -9.53 -8.74
C VAL A 102 -10.17 -8.95 -9.51
N ASP A 103 -10.48 -8.13 -10.53
CA ASP A 103 -9.47 -7.33 -11.21
C ASP A 103 -9.01 -6.15 -10.33
N THR A 104 -7.69 -5.98 -10.19
CA THR A 104 -7.10 -4.91 -9.38
C THR A 104 -7.59 -3.52 -9.80
N LYS A 105 -7.70 -3.24 -11.11
CA LYS A 105 -8.13 -1.92 -11.58
C LYS A 105 -9.60 -1.70 -11.26
N TYR A 106 -10.45 -2.71 -11.44
CA TYR A 106 -11.84 -2.64 -11.03
C TYR A 106 -11.98 -2.29 -9.54
N LEU A 107 -11.31 -3.04 -8.66
CA LEU A 107 -11.36 -2.80 -7.22
C LEU A 107 -10.81 -1.40 -6.88
N PHE A 108 -9.72 -0.98 -7.53
CA PHE A 108 -9.15 0.36 -7.36
C PHE A 108 -10.11 1.47 -7.80
N HIS A 109 -10.85 1.29 -8.90
CA HIS A 109 -11.87 2.25 -9.33
C HIS A 109 -13.03 2.34 -8.35
N TYR A 110 -13.46 1.22 -7.77
CA TYR A 110 -14.48 1.21 -6.72
C TYR A 110 -14.01 1.93 -5.44
N ILE A 111 -12.79 1.67 -4.99
CA ILE A 111 -12.21 2.31 -3.79
C ILE A 111 -12.08 3.85 -3.93
N LYS A 112 -11.93 4.34 -5.16
CA LYS A 112 -11.88 5.79 -5.44
C LYS A 112 -13.25 6.46 -5.46
N SER A 113 -14.33 5.69 -5.51
CA SER A 113 -15.67 6.24 -5.63
C SER A 113 -16.17 6.81 -4.31
N ASP A 114 -17.09 7.76 -4.40
CA ASP A 114 -17.73 8.38 -3.22
C ASP A 114 -18.54 7.37 -2.39
N ASP A 115 -19.01 6.28 -3.00
CA ASP A 115 -19.71 5.20 -2.29
C ASP A 115 -18.82 4.45 -1.28
N PHE A 116 -17.49 4.55 -1.44
CA PHE A 116 -16.51 3.91 -0.55
C PHE A 116 -15.95 4.85 0.52
N VAL A 117 -15.81 6.14 0.23
CA VAL A 117 -15.05 7.14 1.03
C VAL A 117 -15.88 7.72 2.17
#